data_AF-X6JTS5-F1
#
_entry.id   AF-X6JTS5-F1
#
_cell.length_a   1.000
_cell.length_b   1.000
_cell.length_c   1.000
_cell.angle_alpha   90.00
_cell.angle_beta   90.00
_cell.angle_gamma   90.00
#
_symmetry.space_group_name_H-M   'P 1'
#
loop_
_entity.id
_entity.type
_entity.pdbx_description
1 polymer ?
#
loop_
_entity_poly.entity_id
_entity_poly.type
_entity_poly.pdbx_seq_one_letter_code
_entity_poly.pdbx_strand_id
1 'polypeptide(L)'
;MASRAIYPAAAALVVALSFAASSPVGAQYCEGTVHGLSRHYDLDTGSGFLAVRARPNSSSRMIGQLFNGDHTEIFDRRGNWYQVEIGGRTGWANAHWLRND
;
A
#
# COMPACT_ATOMS: atom_id res chain seq x y z
N MET A 1 -24.04 18.86 61.24
CA MET A 1 -24.78 18.95 59.97
C MET A 1 -23.85 18.37 58.91
N ALA A 2 -23.73 17.06 58.62
CA ALA A 2 -24.74 16.02 58.42
C ALA A 2 -25.81 16.54 57.42
N SER A 3 -26.01 16.02 56.21
CA SER A 3 -25.87 14.65 55.73
C SER A 3 -26.04 14.59 54.20
N ARG A 4 -25.34 13.63 53.57
CA ARG A 4 -25.81 12.65 52.56
C ARG A 4 -26.40 13.12 51.21
N ALA A 5 -25.82 12.52 50.18
CA ALA A 5 -26.22 12.48 48.79
C ALA A 5 -27.61 11.85 48.56
N ILE A 6 -28.31 12.35 47.53
CA ILE A 6 -29.33 11.60 46.78
C ILE A 6 -29.20 12.05 45.31
N TYR A 7 -28.69 11.15 44.46
CA TYR A 7 -28.86 11.25 43.01
C TYR A 7 -30.17 10.55 42.63
N PRO A 8 -30.90 11.06 41.62
CA PRO A 8 -31.51 10.14 40.67
C PRO A 8 -31.10 10.48 39.23
N ALA A 9 -30.58 9.43 38.62
CA ALA A 9 -30.66 8.98 37.23
C ALA A 9 -31.21 9.91 36.13
N ALA A 10 -30.49 9.80 35.00
CA ALA A 10 -30.96 9.83 33.61
C ALA A 10 -30.60 11.09 32.81
N ALA A 11 -29.57 10.98 31.97
CA ALA A 11 -29.71 11.06 30.52
C ALA A 11 -28.31 11.10 29.91
N ALA A 12 -28.03 10.10 29.07
CA ALA A 12 -26.81 10.01 28.29
C ALA A 12 -26.73 11.14 27.25
N LEU A 13 -25.54 11.69 27.09
CA LEU A 13 -24.99 12.04 25.77
C LEU A 13 -23.48 12.17 25.93
N VAL A 14 -22.83 11.01 25.94
CA VAL A 14 -21.40 10.95 25.67
C VAL A 14 -21.27 11.34 24.20
N VAL A 15 -20.94 12.61 23.94
CA VAL A 15 -20.45 13.02 22.61
C VAL A 15 -19.05 12.45 22.48
N ALA A 16 -18.99 11.14 22.23
CA ALA A 16 -17.82 10.51 21.65
C ALA A 16 -17.74 11.01 20.21
N LEU A 17 -17.21 12.22 20.01
CA LEU A 17 -16.62 12.59 18.74
C LEU A 17 -15.25 11.88 18.67
N SER A 18 -15.31 10.55 18.64
CA SER A 18 -14.34 9.75 17.90
C SER A 18 -14.49 10.16 16.43
N PHE A 19 -13.95 11.33 16.08
CA PHE A 19 -13.57 11.56 14.71
C PHE A 19 -12.52 10.51 14.42
N ALA A 20 -12.96 9.56 13.60
CA ALA A 20 -12.15 8.55 12.96
C ALA A 20 -10.75 9.11 12.70
N ALA A 21 -9.73 8.30 13.04
CA ALA A 21 -8.43 8.45 12.44
C ALA A 21 -8.66 8.58 10.93
N SER A 22 -8.59 9.80 10.44
CA SER A 22 -8.51 10.10 9.02
C SER A 22 -7.15 9.56 8.67
N SER A 23 -7.10 8.30 8.22
CA SER A 23 -6.00 7.83 7.40
C SER A 23 -5.74 8.96 6.40
N PRO A 24 -4.53 9.51 6.33
CA PRO A 24 -4.27 10.56 5.37
C PRO A 24 -4.68 9.98 4.02
N VAL A 25 -5.75 10.53 3.44
CA VAL A 25 -5.99 10.49 2.01
C VAL A 25 -4.87 11.36 1.44
N GLY A 26 -3.67 10.81 1.49
CA GLY A 26 -2.45 11.38 0.98
C GLY A 26 -2.41 10.97 -0.47
N ALA A 27 -3.20 11.67 -1.28
CA ALA A 27 -3.35 11.57 -2.72
C ALA A 27 -3.99 10.29 -3.29
N GLN A 28 -4.75 10.55 -4.36
CA GLN A 28 -5.48 9.57 -5.14
C GLN A 28 -4.48 8.78 -5.99
N TYR A 29 -3.66 7.95 -5.36
CA TYR A 29 -2.78 7.04 -6.07
C TYR A 29 -3.56 5.76 -6.34
N CYS A 30 -3.44 5.21 -7.54
CA CYS A 30 -4.02 3.91 -7.83
C CYS A 30 -3.20 2.86 -7.08
N GLU A 31 -3.84 1.90 -6.42
CA GLU A 31 -3.12 0.79 -5.80
C GLU A 31 -2.98 -0.36 -6.81
N GLY A 32 -1.86 -1.08 -6.70
CA GLY A 32 -1.57 -2.25 -7.49
C GLY A 32 -1.19 -3.44 -6.62
N THR A 33 -1.82 -4.58 -6.88
CA THR A 33 -1.44 -5.86 -6.28
C THR A 33 -0.61 -6.68 -7.26
N VAL A 34 0.54 -7.18 -6.80
CA VAL A 34 1.39 -8.07 -7.62
C VAL A 34 0.78 -9.47 -7.70
N HIS A 35 0.73 -10.02 -8.91
CA HIS A 35 0.12 -11.33 -9.17
C HIS A 35 0.88 -12.13 -10.23
N GLY A 36 0.57 -13.43 -10.34
CA GLY A 36 1.07 -14.29 -11.42
C GLY A 36 2.52 -14.74 -11.29
N LEU A 37 3.19 -14.43 -10.17
CA LEU A 37 4.57 -14.85 -9.94
C LEU A 37 4.64 -16.26 -9.33
N SER A 38 5.73 -16.97 -9.61
CA SER A 38 6.03 -18.28 -9.01
C SER A 38 6.16 -18.19 -7.49
N ARG A 39 5.77 -19.26 -6.78
CA ARG A 39 5.97 -19.39 -5.33
C ARG A 39 7.44 -19.61 -4.94
N HIS A 40 8.26 -20.08 -5.87
CA HIS A 40 9.68 -20.31 -5.65
C HIS A 40 10.46 -19.08 -6.10
N TYR A 41 11.21 -18.52 -5.15
CA TYR A 41 12.16 -17.45 -5.39
C TYR A 41 13.49 -18.04 -5.88
N ASP A 42 13.93 -17.58 -7.04
CA ASP A 42 15.20 -17.97 -7.63
C ASP A 42 15.81 -16.76 -8.36
N LEU A 43 16.92 -16.27 -7.79
CA LEU A 43 17.64 -15.11 -8.31
C LEU A 43 18.38 -15.39 -9.62
N ASP A 44 18.91 -16.60 -9.78
CA ASP A 44 19.75 -16.97 -10.90
C ASP A 44 18.92 -17.08 -12.19
N THR A 45 17.69 -17.56 -12.07
CA THR A 45 16.72 -17.67 -13.16
C THR A 45 15.81 -16.45 -13.28
N GLY A 46 15.82 -15.53 -12.32
CA GLY A 46 14.97 -14.34 -12.30
C GLY A 46 13.48 -14.67 -12.07
N SER A 47 13.19 -15.70 -11.27
CA SER A 47 11.84 -16.22 -11.04
C SER A 47 11.34 -15.95 -9.61
N GLY A 48 10.02 -15.78 -9.47
CA GLY A 48 9.35 -15.64 -8.18
C GLY A 48 9.33 -14.23 -7.59
N PHE A 49 9.79 -13.24 -8.35
CA PHE A 49 9.73 -11.83 -7.96
C PHE A 49 9.46 -10.93 -9.17
N LEU A 50 8.87 -9.77 -8.91
CA LEU A 50 8.73 -8.68 -9.86
C LEU A 50 9.86 -7.68 -9.62
N ALA A 51 10.76 -7.57 -10.60
CA ALA A 51 11.87 -6.62 -10.53
C ALA A 51 11.38 -5.18 -10.66
N VAL A 52 11.65 -4.35 -9.64
CA VAL A 52 11.49 -2.90 -9.70
C VAL A 52 12.79 -2.29 -10.22
N ARG A 53 12.73 -1.54 -11.31
CA ARG A 53 13.89 -1.02 -12.03
C ARG A 53 13.96 0.51 -11.98
N ALA A 54 15.18 1.05 -12.13
CA ALA A 54 15.38 2.50 -12.11
C ALA A 54 14.74 3.24 -13.30
N ARG A 55 14.50 2.56 -14.42
CA ARG A 55 13.90 3.11 -15.66
C ARG A 55 12.92 2.09 -16.23
N PRO A 56 11.93 2.52 -17.05
CA PRO A 56 10.93 1.64 -17.66
C PRO A 56 11.50 0.83 -18.84
N ASN A 57 12.54 0.04 -18.59
CA ASN A 57 13.13 -0.89 -19.54
C ASN A 57 13.77 -2.09 -18.82
N SER A 58 13.82 -3.23 -19.51
CA SER A 58 14.32 -4.51 -18.95
C SER A 58 15.84 -4.53 -18.72
N SER A 59 16.60 -3.72 -19.45
CA SER A 59 18.07 -3.63 -19.31
C SER A 59 18.51 -2.71 -18.16
N SER A 60 17.58 -1.95 -17.56
CA SER A 60 17.88 -1.03 -16.48
C SER A 60 18.21 -1.78 -15.20
N ARG A 61 19.11 -1.23 -14.39
CA ARG A 61 19.43 -1.73 -13.06
C ARG A 61 18.18 -1.94 -12.21
N MET A 62 18.10 -3.11 -11.58
CA MET A 62 17.11 -3.44 -10.56
C MET A 62 17.44 -2.68 -9.27
N ILE A 63 16.45 -2.01 -8.70
CA ILE A 63 16.56 -1.22 -7.47
C ILE A 63 15.72 -1.79 -6.33
N GLY A 64 14.85 -2.75 -6.63
CA GLY A 64 13.99 -3.42 -5.66
C GLY A 64 13.29 -4.62 -6.26
N GLN A 65 12.56 -5.34 -5.42
CA GLN A 65 11.81 -6.53 -5.77
C GLN A 65 10.46 -6.49 -5.06
N LEU A 66 9.41 -6.93 -5.73
CA LEU A 66 8.09 -7.17 -5.15
C LEU A 66 7.73 -8.64 -5.32
N PHE A 67 6.96 -9.18 -4.40
CA PHE A 67 6.54 -10.58 -4.38
C PHE A 67 5.04 -10.71 -4.64
N ASN A 68 4.61 -11.94 -4.91
CA ASN A 68 3.20 -12.21 -5.20
C ASN A 68 2.32 -11.84 -4.00
N GLY A 69 1.31 -10.99 -4.22
CA GLY A 69 0.44 -10.46 -3.18
C GLY A 69 0.94 -9.16 -2.54
N ASP A 70 2.12 -8.65 -2.89
CA ASP A 70 2.56 -7.35 -2.42
C ASP A 70 1.68 -6.25 -3.00
N HIS A 71 1.32 -5.30 -2.13
CA HIS A 71 0.58 -4.09 -2.48
C HIS A 71 1.55 -2.93 -2.63
N THR A 72 1.36 -2.14 -3.69
CA THR A 72 2.17 -0.95 -3.95
C THR A 72 1.33 0.16 -4.56
N GLU A 73 1.70 1.40 -4.29
CA GLU A 73 1.07 2.57 -4.88
C GLU A 73 1.63 2.81 -6.30
N ILE A 74 0.73 3.06 -7.25
CA ILE A 74 1.03 3.37 -8.65
C ILE A 74 0.84 4.87 -8.86
N PHE A 75 1.92 5.53 -9.30
CA PHE A 75 1.97 6.98 -9.50
C PHE A 75 1.81 7.39 -10.97
N ASP A 76 2.31 6.56 -11.89
CA ASP A 76 2.34 6.86 -13.33
C ASP A 76 2.37 5.56 -14.15
N ARG A 77 2.00 5.65 -15.42
CA ARG A 77 2.07 4.55 -16.38
C ARG A 77 2.78 5.00 -17.65
N ARG A 78 3.80 4.24 -18.06
CA ARG A 78 4.52 4.44 -19.33
C ARG A 78 4.57 3.15 -20.12
N GLY A 79 3.66 3.02 -21.09
CA GLY A 79 3.52 1.81 -21.88
C GLY A 79 3.20 0.61 -20.99
N ASN A 80 4.10 -0.38 -20.97
CA ASN A 80 3.95 -1.60 -20.17
C ASN A 80 4.64 -1.51 -18.80
N TRP A 81 4.88 -0.30 -18.30
CA TRP A 81 5.53 -0.06 -17.00
C TRP A 81 4.68 0.83 -16.12
N TYR A 82 4.55 0.46 -14.85
CA TYR A 82 4.01 1.30 -13.80
C TYR A 82 5.13 1.87 -12.94
N GLN A 83 5.01 3.15 -12.61
CA GLN A 83 5.83 3.77 -11.61
C GLN A 83 5.25 3.45 -10.24
N VAL A 84 6.04 2.75 -9.43
CA VAL A 84 5.65 2.24 -8.11
C VAL A 84 6.56 2.80 -7.03
N GLU A 85 6.07 2.92 -5.80
CA GLU A 85 6.89 3.29 -4.64
C GLU A 85 7.31 2.06 -3.83
N ILE A 86 8.59 2.05 -3.44
CA ILE A 86 9.19 1.00 -2.64
C ILE A 86 10.20 1.61 -1.66
N GLY A 87 9.91 1.51 -0.37
CA GLY A 87 10.84 1.91 0.70
C GLY A 87 11.25 3.38 0.64
N GLY A 88 10.34 4.28 0.30
CA GLY A 88 10.53 5.72 0.18
C GLY A 88 11.18 6.17 -1.13
N ARG A 89 11.27 5.30 -2.14
CA ARG A 89 11.83 5.62 -3.47
C ARG A 89 10.89 5.14 -4.57
N THR A 90 10.87 5.86 -5.70
CA THR A 90 10.09 5.45 -6.86
C THR A 90 10.91 4.61 -7.83
N GLY A 91 10.25 3.65 -8.46
CA GLY A 91 10.83 2.74 -9.44
C GLY A 91 9.81 2.32 -10.49
N TRP A 92 10.24 1.49 -11.43
CA TRP A 92 9.41 1.03 -12.55
C TRP A 92 9.25 -0.48 -12.50
N ALA A 93 8.02 -0.94 -12.39
CA ALA A 93 7.65 -2.35 -12.43
C ALA A 93 6.85 -2.65 -13.70
N ASN A 94 6.97 -3.87 -14.22
CA ASN A 94 6.25 -4.24 -15.43
C ASN A 94 4.74 -4.42 -15.11
N ALA A 95 3.90 -3.69 -15.84
CA ALA A 95 2.47 -3.60 -15.63
C ALA A 95 1.74 -4.95 -15.80
N HIS A 96 2.32 -5.90 -16.53
CA HIS A 96 1.73 -7.22 -16.73
C HIS A 96 1.51 -7.98 -15.42
N TRP A 97 2.35 -7.73 -14.42
CA TRP A 97 2.33 -8.43 -13.13
C TRP A 97 1.59 -7.67 -12.04
N LEU A 98 1.03 -6.49 -12.36
CA LEU A 98 0.32 -5.63 -11.42
C LEU A 98 -1.15 -5.58 -11.81
N ARG A 99 -2.02 -5.99 -10.88
CA ARG A 99 -3.46 -5.82 -11.01
C ARG A 99 -3.83 -4.51 -10.34
N ASN A 100 -4.42 -3.59 -11.09
CA ASN A 100 -4.99 -2.38 -10.52
C ASN A 100 -6.28 -2.76 -9.79
N ASP A 101 -6.38 -2.39 -8.52
CA ASP A 101 -7.59 -2.62 -7.71
C ASP A 101 -8.47 -1.36 -7.63
#